data_AF-A0A9E3DID8-F1
#
_entry.id   AF-A0A9E3DID8-F1
#
_cell.length_a   1.000
_cell.length_b   1.000
_cell.length_c   1.000
_cell.angle_alpha   90.00
_cell.angle_beta   90.00
_cell.angle_gamma   90.00
#
_symmetry.space_group_name_H-M   'P 1'
#
loop_
_entity.id
_entity.type
_entity.pdbx_description
1 polymer ?
#
loop_
_entity_poly.entity_id
_entity_poly.type
_entity_poly.pdbx_seq_one_letter_code
_entity_poly.pdbx_strand_id
1 'polypeptide(L)'
;MSLDTRSKIITEQKAAALVQNRPVKLVSGHFDPLLPQHVRELRRAAAADELLIVTVTNPPDPLLPPRARAELVAALAAVDYVIMSDAPSVQEDSAFTVKFIDLVMERHSRLST
;
A
#
# COMPACT_ATOMS: atom_id res chain seq x y z
N MET A 1 3.18 -2.41 -25.23
CA MET A 1 3.94 -3.06 -24.15
C MET A 1 2.98 -3.34 -23.01
N SER A 2 2.79 -4.61 -22.61
CA SER A 2 2.02 -4.94 -21.42
C SER A 2 2.86 -4.59 -20.19
N LEU A 3 2.42 -3.63 -19.38
CA LEU A 3 3.07 -3.28 -18.12
C LEU A 3 2.64 -4.31 -17.06
N ASP A 4 3.46 -5.35 -16.84
CA ASP A 4 3.21 -6.28 -15.75
C ASP A 4 3.62 -5.63 -14.41
N THR A 5 2.67 -4.93 -13.79
CA THR A 5 2.87 -4.26 -12.51
C THR A 5 3.17 -5.24 -11.37
N ARG A 6 2.87 -6.54 -11.54
CA ARG A 6 3.19 -7.56 -10.53
C ARG A 6 4.69 -7.78 -10.37
N SER A 7 5.50 -7.41 -11.38
CA SER A 7 6.97 -7.43 -11.30
C SER A 7 7.55 -6.47 -10.25
N LYS A 8 6.76 -5.50 -9.77
CA LYS A 8 7.15 -4.60 -8.68
C LYS A 8 7.04 -5.26 -7.30
N ILE A 9 6.32 -6.37 -7.17
CA ILE A 9 6.23 -7.11 -5.90
C ILE A 9 7.51 -7.95 -5.77
N ILE A 10 8.35 -7.61 -4.80
CA ILE A 10 9.67 -8.21 -4.61
C ILE A 10 9.81 -8.79 -3.20
N THR A 11 10.84 -9.63 -3.01
CA THR A 11 11.18 -10.17 -1.70
C THR A 11 11.97 -9.17 -0.86
N GLU A 12 11.97 -9.36 0.46
CA GLU A 12 12.77 -8.56 1.39
C GLU A 12 14.27 -8.61 1.07
N GLN A 13 14.79 -9.77 0.65
CA GLN A 13 16.20 -9.90 0.27
C GLN A 13 16.55 -9.01 -0.94
N LYS A 14 15.67 -8.95 -1.94
CA LYS A 14 15.87 -8.08 -3.10
C LYS A 14 15.76 -6.60 -2.72
N ALA A 15 14.84 -6.25 -1.82
CA ALA A 15 14.75 -4.89 -1.30
C ALA A 15 15.99 -4.49 -0.50
N ALA A 16 16.53 -5.36 0.35
CA ALA A 16 17.76 -5.12 1.09
C ALA A 16 18.95 -4.84 0.15
N ALA A 17 19.06 -5.61 -0.94
CA ALA A 17 20.06 -5.34 -1.98
C ALA A 17 19.86 -3.98 -2.67
N LEU A 18 18.61 -3.54 -2.90
CA LEU A 18 18.33 -2.23 -3.49
C LEU A 18 18.75 -1.07 -2.56
N VAL A 19 18.46 -1.18 -1.27
CA VAL A 19 18.82 -0.17 -0.25
C VAL A 19 20.33 0.03 -0.14
N GLN A 20 21.13 -1.01 -0.42
CA GLN A 20 22.59 -0.89 -0.42
C GLN A 20 23.16 -0.16 -1.64
N ASN A 21 22.44 -0.15 -2.76
CA ASN A 21 22.96 0.31 -4.06
C ASN A 21 22.43 1.68 -4.50
N ARG A 22 21.34 2.17 -3.89
CA ARG A 22 20.74 3.46 -4.25
C ARG A 22 19.91 4.03 -3.09
N PRO A 23 19.64 5.35 -3.09
CA PRO A 23 18.72 5.94 -2.14
C PRO A 23 17.33 5.29 -2.24
N VAL A 24 16.74 4.99 -1.08
CA VAL A 24 15.42 4.35 -0.97
C VAL A 24 14.62 4.98 0.16
N LYS A 25 13.36 5.32 -0.15
CA LYS A 25 12.33 5.70 0.81
C LYS A 25 11.44 4.52 1.08
N LEU A 26 11.29 4.20 2.36
CA LEU A 26 10.39 3.15 2.84
C LEU A 26 9.11 3.79 3.40
N VAL A 27 7.97 3.31 2.93
CA VAL A 27 6.64 3.65 3.46
C VAL A 27 5.93 2.36 3.79
N SER A 28 5.22 2.30 4.93
CA SER A 28 4.45 1.12 5.33
C SER A 28 2.99 1.48 5.51
N GLY A 29 2.08 0.57 5.17
CA GLY A 29 0.64 0.79 5.33
C GLY A 29 -0.17 -0.48 5.08
N HIS A 30 -1.42 -0.48 5.52
CA HIS A 30 -2.33 -1.61 5.32
C HIS A 30 -2.92 -1.63 3.92
N PHE A 31 -3.28 -0.47 3.36
CA PHE A 31 -3.94 -0.34 2.06
C PHE A 31 -5.18 -1.22 1.92
N ASP A 32 -5.99 -1.24 2.98
CA ASP A 32 -7.17 -2.07 3.11
C ASP A 32 -8.41 -1.23 3.43
N PRO A 33 -9.15 -0.71 2.43
CA PRO A 33 -8.81 -0.71 1.01
C PRO A 33 -7.78 0.38 0.64
N LEU A 34 -7.26 0.35 -0.59
CA LEU A 34 -6.43 1.42 -1.13
C LEU A 34 -7.26 2.67 -1.44
N LEU A 35 -7.19 3.68 -0.56
CA LEU A 35 -7.95 4.92 -0.68
C LEU A 35 -7.21 5.99 -1.52
N PRO A 36 -7.95 6.96 -2.12
CA PRO A 36 -7.36 8.08 -2.84
C PRO A 36 -6.36 8.91 -2.03
N GLN A 37 -6.53 8.95 -0.70
CA GLN A 37 -5.58 9.63 0.18
C GLN A 37 -4.22 8.97 0.20
N HIS A 38 -4.15 7.63 0.32
CA HIS A 38 -2.90 6.88 0.23
C HIS A 38 -2.19 7.16 -1.08
N VAL A 39 -2.92 7.23 -2.20
CA VAL A 39 -2.33 7.55 -3.52
C VAL A 39 -1.71 8.95 -3.54
N ARG A 40 -2.37 9.95 -2.93
CA ARG A 40 -1.82 11.31 -2.84
C ARG A 40 -0.57 11.36 -1.96
N GLU A 41 -0.58 10.64 -0.86
CA GLU A 41 0.56 10.58 0.08
C GLU A 41 1.75 9.85 -0.54
N LEU A 42 1.53 8.70 -1.19
CA LEU A 42 2.58 7.98 -1.92
C LEU A 42 3.15 8.81 -3.07
N ARG A 43 2.32 9.55 -3.81
CA ARG A 43 2.79 10.49 -4.84
C ARG A 43 3.64 11.63 -4.28
N ARG A 44 3.30 12.14 -3.10
CA ARG A 44 4.10 13.16 -2.40
C ARG A 44 5.39 12.58 -1.83
N ALA A 45 5.38 11.29 -1.47
CA ALA A 45 6.55 10.61 -0.95
C ALA A 45 7.58 10.32 -2.04
N ALA A 46 7.14 10.05 -3.28
CA ALA A 46 8.00 9.77 -4.42
C ALA A 46 8.91 10.96 -4.78
N ALA A 47 10.17 10.65 -5.13
CA ALA A 47 11.17 11.62 -5.56
C ALA A 47 11.94 11.06 -6.76
N ALA A 48 12.52 11.93 -7.60
CA ALA A 48 13.19 11.49 -8.84
C ALA A 48 14.47 10.68 -8.58
N ASP A 49 15.21 11.00 -7.51
CA ASP A 49 16.53 10.44 -7.22
C ASP A 49 16.50 9.29 -6.17
N GLU A 50 15.31 8.82 -5.79
CA GLU A 50 15.10 7.84 -4.73
C GLU A 50 14.02 6.81 -5.12
N LEU A 51 14.20 5.54 -4.77
CA LEU A 51 13.11 4.57 -4.93
C LEU A 51 12.05 4.73 -3.86
N LEU A 52 10.78 4.72 -4.23
CA LEU A 52 9.70 4.49 -3.29
C LEU A 52 9.40 2.99 -3.18
N ILE A 53 9.79 2.40 -2.05
CA ILE A 53 9.46 1.02 -1.69
C ILE A 53 8.35 1.04 -0.64
N VAL A 54 7.26 0.34 -0.93
CA VAL A 54 6.10 0.26 -0.05
C VAL A 54 5.99 -1.11 0.58
N THR A 55 5.94 -1.16 1.91
CA THR A 55 5.65 -2.37 2.67
C THR A 55 4.16 -2.45 2.97
N VAL A 56 3.51 -3.50 2.46
CA VAL A 56 2.12 -3.81 2.76
C VAL A 56 2.08 -4.69 4.00
N THR A 57 1.52 -4.14 5.08
CA THR A 57 1.42 -4.81 6.39
C THR A 57 0.05 -5.41 6.60
N ASN A 58 -0.10 -6.37 7.52
CA ASN A 58 -1.38 -7.02 7.79
C ASN A 58 -2.16 -6.30 8.89
N PRO A 59 -3.40 -5.82 8.63
CA PRO A 59 -4.30 -5.39 9.68
C PRO A 59 -4.88 -6.62 10.43
N PRO A 60 -5.41 -6.45 11.66
CA PRO A 60 -6.00 -7.55 12.44
C PRO A 60 -7.20 -8.24 11.79
N ASP A 61 -8.04 -7.48 11.07
CA ASP A 61 -9.25 -7.99 10.39
C ASP A 61 -9.27 -7.47 8.93
N PRO A 62 -8.58 -8.14 8.00
CA PRO A 62 -8.41 -7.65 6.64
C PRO A 62 -9.66 -7.83 5.77
N LEU A 63 -10.12 -6.76 5.14
CA LEU A 63 -11.17 -6.79 4.12
C LEU A 63 -10.68 -7.41 2.80
N LEU A 64 -9.41 -7.18 2.44
CA LEU A 64 -8.79 -7.69 1.22
C LEU A 64 -7.64 -8.66 1.51
N PRO A 65 -7.49 -9.75 0.72
CA PRO A 65 -6.34 -10.64 0.82
C PRO A 65 -5.01 -9.86 0.69
N PRO A 66 -3.96 -10.23 1.44
CA PRO A 66 -2.67 -9.51 1.41
C PRO A 66 -2.11 -9.32 -0.01
N ARG A 67 -2.25 -10.35 -0.86
CA ARG A 67 -1.81 -10.29 -2.24
C ARG A 67 -2.58 -9.25 -3.07
N ALA A 68 -3.89 -9.12 -2.87
CA ALA A 68 -4.70 -8.14 -3.59
C ALA A 68 -4.28 -6.71 -3.22
N ARG A 69 -4.02 -6.45 -1.94
CA ARG A 69 -3.51 -5.15 -1.46
C ARG A 69 -2.16 -4.82 -2.06
N ALA A 70 -1.23 -5.78 -2.10
CA ALA A 70 0.07 -5.61 -2.76
C ALA A 70 -0.05 -5.30 -4.26
N GLU A 71 -0.94 -5.98 -4.98
CA GLU A 71 -1.17 -5.73 -6.40
C GLU A 71 -1.79 -4.34 -6.66
N LEU A 72 -2.72 -3.89 -5.83
CA LEU A 72 -3.28 -2.54 -5.91
C LEU A 72 -2.22 -1.46 -5.72
N VAL A 73 -1.33 -1.62 -4.74
CA VAL A 73 -0.22 -0.68 -4.48
C VAL A 73 0.79 -0.73 -5.63
N ALA A 74 1.13 -1.93 -6.12
CA ALA A 74 2.08 -2.12 -7.23
C ALA A 74 1.56 -1.48 -8.55
N ALA A 75 0.25 -1.41 -8.73
CA ALA A 75 -0.35 -0.75 -9.88
C ALA A 75 -0.11 0.78 -9.91
N LEU A 76 0.27 1.40 -8.78
CA LEU A 76 0.53 2.83 -8.72
C LEU A 76 1.83 3.19 -9.45
N ALA A 77 1.76 4.17 -10.35
CA ALA A 77 2.93 4.64 -11.09
C ALA A 77 4.03 5.24 -10.19
N ALA A 78 3.65 5.85 -9.06
CA ALA A 78 4.59 6.46 -8.11
C ALA A 78 5.35 5.45 -7.23
N VAL A 79 4.92 4.19 -7.21
CA VAL A 79 5.54 3.13 -6.40
C VAL A 79 6.47 2.34 -7.29
N ASP A 80 7.73 2.19 -6.88
CA ASP A 80 8.72 1.42 -7.62
C ASP A 80 8.69 -0.05 -7.26
N TYR A 81 8.61 -0.36 -5.95
CA TYR A 81 8.56 -1.73 -5.46
C TYR A 81 7.59 -1.88 -4.28
N VAL A 82 7.07 -3.09 -4.14
CA VAL A 82 6.19 -3.49 -3.05
C VAL A 82 6.76 -4.72 -2.35
N ILE A 83 6.73 -4.71 -1.03
CA ILE A 83 7.07 -5.84 -0.19
C ILE A 83 5.83 -6.22 0.60
N MET A 84 5.52 -7.50 0.69
CA MET A 84 4.52 -8.00 1.63
C MET A 84 5.21 -8.35 2.94
N SER A 85 4.75 -7.77 4.04
CA SER A 85 5.23 -8.11 5.37
C SER A 85 4.26 -9.04 6.07
N ASP A 86 4.79 -10.12 6.64
CA ASP A 86 4.04 -11.02 7.53
C ASP A 86 4.03 -10.52 8.98
N ALA A 87 4.78 -9.46 9.30
CA ALA A 87 4.87 -8.90 10.63
C ALA A 87 3.69 -7.95 10.93
N PRO A 88 3.16 -7.95 12.17
CA PRO A 88 2.19 -6.94 12.59
C PRO A 88 2.83 -5.54 12.55
N SER A 89 2.10 -4.54 12.05
CA SER A 89 2.62 -3.18 11.83
C SER A 89 2.84 -2.39 13.14
N VAL A 90 3.82 -1.49 13.13
CA VAL A 90 4.13 -0.54 14.23
C VAL A 90 3.61 0.90 13.95
N GLN A 91 2.96 1.17 12.80
CA GLN A 91 2.37 2.48 12.45
C GLN A 91 0.92 2.41 11.95
N GLU A 92 0.11 3.41 12.36
CA GLU A 92 -1.35 3.50 12.22
C GLU A 92 -1.82 4.16 10.90
N ASP A 93 -2.04 3.37 9.85
CA ASP A 93 -2.88 3.79 8.70
C ASP A 93 -4.39 3.52 8.96
N SER A 94 -4.71 2.90 10.10
CA SER A 94 -6.05 2.43 10.49
C SER A 94 -7.10 3.55 10.52
N ALA A 95 -6.70 4.78 10.82
CA ALA A 95 -7.62 5.91 10.98
C ALA A 95 -8.38 6.29 9.69
N PHE A 96 -7.80 6.08 8.51
CA PHE A 96 -8.46 6.38 7.23
C PHE A 96 -9.40 5.25 6.80
N THR A 97 -9.02 4.01 7.02
CA THR A 97 -9.85 2.83 6.76
C THR A 97 -11.14 2.86 7.57
N VAL A 98 -11.07 3.11 8.87
CA VAL A 98 -12.25 3.15 9.75
C VAL A 98 -13.26 4.18 9.27
N LYS A 99 -12.80 5.42 8.98
CA LYS A 99 -13.67 6.49 8.47
C LYS A 99 -14.35 6.13 7.14
N PHE A 100 -13.65 5.40 6.27
CA PHE A 100 -14.24 4.95 5.00
C PHE A 100 -15.30 3.87 5.21
N ILE A 101 -15.05 2.89 6.08
CA ILE A 101 -16.02 1.85 6.43
C ILE A 101 -17.29 2.51 6.99
N ASP A 102 -17.14 3.43 7.94
CA ASP A 102 -18.26 4.16 8.53
C ASP A 102 -19.08 4.90 7.45
N LEU A 103 -18.40 5.60 6.53
CA LEU A 103 -19.04 6.31 5.43
C LEU A 103 -19.83 5.37 4.50
N VAL A 104 -19.28 4.20 4.18
CA VAL A 104 -19.95 3.20 3.33
C VAL A 104 -21.17 2.62 4.04
N MET A 105 -21.03 2.27 5.32
CA MET A 105 -22.12 1.71 6.12
C MET A 105 -23.26 2.71 6.32
N GLU A 106 -22.94 3.98 6.56
CA GLU A 106 -23.93 5.07 6.69
C GLU A 106 -24.65 5.38 5.36
N ARG A 107 -24.00 5.15 4.23
CA ARG A 107 -24.60 5.33 2.91
C ARG A 107 -25.52 4.17 2.53
N HIS A 108 -25.14 2.93 2.88
CA HIS A 108 -25.97 1.75 2.62
C HIS A 108 -27.20 1.67 3.53
N SER A 109 -27.11 2.11 4.79
CA SER A 109 -28.27 2.15 5.69
C SER A 109 -29.34 3.15 5.23
N ARG A 110 -28.94 4.25 4.58
CA ARG A 110 -29.84 5.27 4.01
C ARG A 110 -30.50 4.89 2.69
N LEU A 111 -30.03 3.83 2.01
CA LEU A 111 -30.59 3.36 0.73
C LEU A 111 -31.59 2.20 0.89
N SER A 112 -31.79 1.71 2.12
CA SER A 112 -32.74 0.64 2.44
C SER A 112 -34.04 1.13 3.11
N THR A 113 -34.35 2.44 3.03
CA THR A 113 -35.65 3.03 3.43
C THR A 113 -36.31 3.67 2.21
#